data_AF-A0A968P3S1-F1
#
_entry.id   AF-A0A968P3S1-F1
#
_cell.length_a   1.000
_cell.length_b   1.000
_cell.length_c   1.000
_cell.angle_alpha   90.00
_cell.angle_beta   90.00
_cell.angle_gamma   90.00
#
_symmetry.space_group_name_H-M   'P 1'
#
loop_
_entity.id
_entity.type
_entity.pdbx_description
1 polymer ?
#
loop_
_entity_poly.entity_id
_entity_poly.type
_entity_poly.pdbx_seq_one_letter_code
_entity_poly.pdbx_strand_id
1 'polypeptide(L)'
;MKEWIYSEEVSPTRIRLQHVMFLADLEGKPIQGSELKHTGEDWEFEAPYYYDFVGPRRWEVRKLEQGTQQWTRRVTNLDDGPRYACASPWSLDKRFPEWSCGAFSPIPGRETRDMGRKDYNTLDRMTRLVAYDSSWLERQENVKTIDADGVRTPLAKEVGKNWYVRLPDSECAPIQGFIQERREFWQLVRVAWDEVLSGDRPFAEKPAARSPLRRTQSARRRTVKNKMDLKDPSVRKAVKDSILTIIRKYQDA
;
A
#
# COMPACT_ATOMS: atom_id res chain seq x y z
N MET A 1 -6.95 -16.56 9.45
CA MET A 1 -6.18 -15.30 9.27
C MET A 1 -7.11 -14.15 9.59
N LYS A 2 -6.64 -13.16 10.34
CA LYS A 2 -7.37 -11.94 10.68
C LYS A 2 -6.50 -10.73 10.39
N GLU A 3 -7.13 -9.59 10.21
CA GLU A 3 -6.45 -8.30 10.04
C GLU A 3 -6.99 -7.27 11.02
N TRP A 4 -6.07 -6.48 11.56
CA TRP A 4 -6.38 -5.21 12.17
C TRP A 4 -6.13 -4.10 11.16
N ILE A 5 -7.21 -3.46 10.73
CA ILE A 5 -7.20 -2.33 9.81
C ILE A 5 -7.52 -1.10 10.64
N TYR A 6 -6.56 -0.20 10.75
CA TYR A 6 -6.75 1.04 11.48
C TYR A 6 -6.50 2.24 10.58
N SER A 7 -7.22 3.32 10.84
CA SER A 7 -7.05 4.58 10.13
C SER A 7 -6.04 5.48 10.84
N GLU A 8 -5.28 6.23 10.04
CA GLU A 8 -4.51 7.38 10.49
C GLU A 8 -4.89 8.59 9.64
N GLU A 9 -5.25 9.69 10.28
CA GLU A 9 -5.39 10.97 9.58
C GLU A 9 -4.00 11.46 9.16
N VAL A 10 -3.84 11.75 7.87
CA VAL A 10 -2.60 12.28 7.28
C VAL A 10 -2.75 13.78 7.04
N SER A 11 -3.91 14.20 6.56
CA SER A 11 -4.34 15.59 6.40
C SER A 11 -5.88 15.65 6.46
N PRO A 12 -6.51 16.84 6.45
CA PRO A 12 -7.97 16.96 6.41
C PRO A 12 -8.64 16.26 5.22
N THR A 13 -7.91 16.02 4.13
CA THR A 13 -8.42 15.36 2.91
C THR A 13 -7.83 13.98 2.66
N ARG A 14 -6.85 13.53 3.48
CA ARG A 14 -6.12 12.27 3.27
C ARG A 14 -6.10 11.42 4.53
N ILE A 15 -6.51 10.17 4.38
CA ILE A 15 -6.41 9.13 5.42
C ILE A 15 -5.56 7.96 4.92
N ARG A 16 -4.85 7.31 5.85
CA ARG A 16 -4.16 6.04 5.65
C ARG A 16 -4.97 4.94 6.31
N LEU A 17 -5.29 3.88 5.59
CA LEU A 17 -5.66 2.60 6.16
C LEU A 17 -4.42 1.71 6.23
N GLN A 18 -4.04 1.29 7.43
CA GLN A 18 -2.91 0.39 7.63
C GLN A 18 -3.41 -0.99 8.03
N HIS A 19 -3.10 -1.98 7.21
CA HIS A 19 -3.45 -3.37 7.45
C HIS A 19 -2.29 -4.08 8.14
N VAL A 20 -2.59 -4.70 9.28
CA VAL A 20 -1.67 -5.60 9.98
C VAL A 20 -2.36 -6.94 10.15
N MET A 21 -1.73 -7.98 9.63
CA MET A 21 -2.28 -9.31 9.54
C MET A 21 -1.66 -10.22 10.58
N PHE A 22 -2.42 -11.20 11.04
CA PHE A 22 -1.95 -12.26 11.92
C PHE A 22 -2.71 -13.57 11.67
N LEU A 23 -2.09 -14.69 12.02
CA LEU A 23 -2.72 -15.99 11.98
C LEU A 23 -3.57 -16.21 13.23
N ALA A 24 -4.63 -16.98 13.08
CA ALA A 24 -5.47 -17.43 14.18
C ALA A 24 -5.56 -18.95 14.13
N ASP A 25 -5.67 -19.59 15.29
CA ASP A 25 -5.94 -21.03 15.40
C ASP A 25 -7.37 -21.37 14.97
N LEU A 26 -7.74 -22.65 15.09
CA LEU A 26 -9.05 -23.14 14.67
C LEU A 26 -10.18 -22.57 15.54
N GLU A 27 -9.86 -22.17 16.77
CA GLU A 27 -10.74 -21.53 17.74
C GLU A 27 -10.79 -20.00 17.54
N GLY A 28 -10.05 -19.47 16.58
CA GLY A 28 -10.02 -18.05 16.24
C GLY A 28 -9.12 -17.20 17.15
N LYS A 29 -8.31 -17.80 18.02
CA LYS A 29 -7.37 -17.08 18.88
C LYS A 29 -6.11 -16.69 18.11
N PRO A 30 -5.54 -15.49 18.33
CA PRO A 30 -4.31 -15.07 17.66
C PRO A 30 -3.13 -16.01 17.96
N ILE A 31 -2.41 -16.43 16.92
CA ILE A 31 -1.14 -17.15 17.05
C ILE A 31 -0.04 -16.11 17.28
N GLN A 32 0.51 -16.09 18.48
CA GLN A 32 1.55 -15.14 18.87
C GLN A 32 2.79 -15.25 17.96
N GLY A 33 3.33 -14.11 17.53
CA GLY A 33 4.52 -14.07 16.67
C GLY A 33 4.21 -14.19 15.17
N SER A 34 2.94 -14.36 14.79
CA SER A 34 2.50 -14.42 13.39
C SER A 34 2.19 -13.05 12.78
N GLU A 35 2.39 -11.96 13.54
CA GLU A 35 2.02 -10.61 13.17
C GLU A 35 2.92 -10.05 12.07
N LEU A 36 2.31 -9.49 11.03
CA LEU A 36 3.03 -8.85 9.94
C LEU A 36 2.30 -7.61 9.41
N LYS A 37 3.08 -6.58 9.08
CA LYS A 37 2.58 -5.45 8.29
C LYS A 37 2.23 -5.97 6.90
N HIS A 38 0.98 -5.84 6.46
CA HIS A 38 0.51 -6.49 5.23
C HIS A 38 0.44 -5.52 4.05
N THR A 39 -0.40 -4.51 4.11
CA THR A 39 -0.53 -3.48 3.06
C THR A 39 -0.93 -2.18 3.73
N GLY A 40 -0.61 -1.06 3.13
CA GLY A 40 -1.31 0.16 3.47
C GLY A 40 -1.85 0.84 2.23
N GLU A 41 -2.86 1.64 2.48
CA GLU A 41 -3.73 2.18 1.47
C GLU A 41 -4.10 3.62 1.85
N ASP A 42 -3.77 4.57 0.99
CA ASP A 42 -4.17 5.96 1.19
C ASP A 42 -5.43 6.26 0.41
N TRP A 43 -6.34 6.98 1.07
CA TRP A 43 -7.50 7.59 0.46
C TRP A 43 -7.36 9.09 0.55
N GLU A 44 -7.42 9.77 -0.58
CA GLU A 44 -7.36 11.23 -0.63
C GLU A 44 -8.48 11.79 -1.49
N PHE A 45 -9.28 12.67 -0.89
CA PHE A 45 -10.33 13.42 -1.56
C PHE A 45 -9.72 14.55 -2.38
N GLU A 46 -10.11 14.65 -3.65
CA GLU A 46 -9.64 15.65 -4.60
C GLU A 46 -8.12 15.78 -4.63
N ALA A 47 -7.43 14.63 -4.62
CA ALA A 47 -5.99 14.61 -4.77
C ALA A 47 -5.57 15.40 -6.03
N PRO A 48 -4.51 16.23 -5.97
CA PRO A 48 -4.05 16.97 -7.14
C PRO A 48 -3.41 16.06 -8.19
N TYR A 49 -2.91 14.90 -7.78
CA TYR A 49 -2.27 13.91 -8.64
C TYR A 49 -2.18 12.54 -7.96
N TYR A 50 -1.81 11.53 -8.76
CA TYR A 50 -1.25 10.27 -8.26
C TYR A 50 -0.13 9.75 -9.18
N TYR A 51 0.60 8.74 -8.70
CA TYR A 51 1.62 8.05 -9.48
C TYR A 51 1.01 6.82 -10.15
N ASP A 52 0.77 6.92 -11.46
CA ASP A 52 0.18 5.86 -12.28
C ASP A 52 1.27 4.88 -12.71
N PHE A 53 1.07 3.58 -12.46
CA PHE A 53 2.04 2.58 -12.87
C PHE A 53 1.91 2.37 -14.39
N VAL A 54 2.94 2.69 -15.16
CA VAL A 54 2.88 2.63 -16.63
C VAL A 54 3.57 1.41 -17.22
N GLY A 55 4.41 0.76 -16.42
CA GLY A 55 5.15 -0.43 -16.82
C GLY A 55 6.13 -0.86 -15.74
N PRO A 56 6.80 -2.01 -15.89
CA PRO A 56 7.71 -2.55 -14.88
C PRO A 56 8.68 -1.49 -14.35
N ARG A 57 8.61 -1.24 -13.04
CA ARG A 57 9.47 -0.28 -12.30
C ARG A 57 9.31 1.18 -12.72
N ARG A 58 8.21 1.57 -13.38
CA ARG A 58 7.99 2.95 -13.85
C ARG A 58 6.61 3.46 -13.46
N TRP A 59 6.58 4.68 -12.94
CA TRP A 59 5.38 5.41 -12.57
C TRP A 59 5.43 6.82 -13.12
N GLU A 60 4.34 7.25 -13.74
CA GLU A 60 4.18 8.61 -14.27
C GLU A 60 3.27 9.42 -13.35
N VAL A 61 3.46 10.73 -13.30
CA VAL A 61 2.56 11.61 -12.55
C VAL A 61 1.31 11.84 -13.38
N ARG A 62 0.16 11.42 -12.86
CA ARG A 62 -1.15 11.72 -13.42
C ARG A 62 -1.80 12.84 -12.62
N LYS A 63 -1.91 14.02 -13.25
CA LYS A 63 -2.65 15.17 -12.70
C LYS A 63 -4.16 14.88 -12.75
N LEU A 64 -4.87 15.35 -11.74
CA LEU A 64 -6.32 15.18 -11.60
C LEU A 64 -7.04 16.52 -11.65
N GLU A 65 -8.17 16.54 -12.34
CA GLU A 65 -9.06 17.70 -12.36
C GLU A 65 -9.72 17.89 -10.97
N GLN A 66 -9.67 19.12 -10.49
CA GLN A 66 -10.25 19.53 -9.21
C GLN A 66 -11.76 19.80 -9.36
N GLY A 67 -12.53 19.69 -8.27
CA GLY A 67 -13.99 19.85 -8.29
C GLY A 67 -14.75 18.65 -8.85
N THR A 68 -14.07 17.52 -9.08
CA THR A 68 -14.67 16.28 -9.60
C THR A 68 -15.16 15.35 -8.49
N GLN A 69 -14.95 15.72 -7.21
CA GLN A 69 -15.30 14.92 -6.03
C GLN A 69 -14.70 13.50 -6.04
N GLN A 70 -13.57 13.34 -6.73
CA GLN A 70 -12.90 12.05 -6.84
C GLN A 70 -12.17 11.70 -5.56
N TRP A 71 -12.23 10.42 -5.20
CA TRP A 71 -11.37 9.82 -4.21
C TRP A 71 -10.28 9.02 -4.90
N THR A 72 -9.03 9.34 -4.57
CA THR A 72 -7.85 8.61 -5.04
C THR A 72 -7.48 7.54 -4.03
N ARG A 73 -7.42 6.29 -4.48
CA ARG A 73 -6.92 5.15 -3.72
C ARG A 73 -5.47 4.88 -4.13
N ARG A 74 -4.52 4.91 -3.19
CA ARG A 74 -3.11 4.54 -3.41
C ARG A 74 -2.76 3.31 -2.61
N VAL A 75 -2.59 2.17 -3.27
CA VAL A 75 -2.11 0.95 -2.63
C VAL A 75 -0.58 0.96 -2.66
N THR A 76 0.06 0.68 -1.53
CA THR A 76 1.52 0.72 -1.42
C THR A 76 2.15 -0.67 -1.38
N ASN A 77 3.46 -0.70 -1.58
CA ASN A 77 4.28 -1.86 -1.22
C ASN A 77 4.40 -2.00 0.31
N LEU A 78 4.98 -3.10 0.77
CA LEU A 78 5.21 -3.38 2.20
C LEU A 78 6.09 -2.31 2.88
N ASP A 79 6.94 -1.65 2.11
CA ASP A 79 7.81 -0.56 2.52
C ASP A 79 7.21 0.83 2.29
N ASP A 80 5.90 0.91 2.02
CA ASP A 80 5.12 2.11 1.69
C ASP A 80 5.47 2.78 0.35
N GLY A 81 6.35 2.19 -0.46
CA GLY A 81 6.64 2.68 -1.81
C GLY A 81 5.44 2.58 -2.75
N PRO A 82 5.47 3.30 -3.89
CA PRO A 82 4.36 3.30 -4.85
C PRO A 82 4.16 1.90 -5.42
N ARG A 83 2.91 1.47 -5.54
CA ARG A 83 2.58 0.19 -6.19
C ARG A 83 1.60 0.41 -7.32
N TYR A 84 0.39 0.82 -7.01
CA TYR A 84 -0.60 1.27 -7.98
C TYR A 84 -1.60 2.21 -7.30
N ALA A 85 -2.18 3.09 -8.08
CA ALA A 85 -3.17 4.03 -7.63
C ALA A 85 -4.17 4.30 -8.74
N CYS A 86 -5.36 4.76 -8.38
CA CYS A 86 -6.32 5.28 -9.32
C CYS A 86 -7.39 6.11 -8.59
N ALA A 87 -8.20 6.86 -9.35
CA ALA A 87 -9.18 7.79 -8.81
C ALA A 87 -10.56 7.61 -9.47
N SER A 88 -11.61 7.76 -8.67
CA SER A 88 -13.01 7.74 -9.10
C SER A 88 -13.88 8.45 -8.06
N PRO A 89 -15.03 9.05 -8.42
CA PRO A 89 -16.02 9.43 -7.43
C PRO A 89 -16.68 8.20 -6.80
N TRP A 90 -17.26 8.37 -5.61
CA TRP A 90 -18.21 7.40 -5.04
C TRP A 90 -19.59 7.59 -5.68
N SER A 91 -20.25 6.49 -6.02
CA SER A 91 -21.66 6.43 -6.39
C SER A 91 -22.48 6.30 -5.10
N LEU A 92 -23.17 7.38 -4.74
CA LEU A 92 -24.01 7.49 -3.54
C LEU A 92 -25.52 7.40 -3.85
N ASP A 93 -25.87 7.31 -5.13
CA ASP A 93 -27.23 7.18 -5.66
C ASP A 93 -27.80 5.75 -5.52
N LYS A 94 -26.94 4.78 -5.19
CA LYS A 94 -27.31 3.38 -4.96
C LYS A 94 -27.70 3.14 -3.51
N ARG A 95 -28.40 2.03 -3.25
CA ARG A 95 -28.73 1.58 -1.88
C ARG A 95 -27.50 1.48 -0.97
N PHE A 96 -26.37 1.07 -1.54
CA PHE A 96 -25.08 0.98 -0.84
C PHE A 96 -24.06 1.81 -1.61
N PRO A 97 -23.24 2.65 -0.93
CA PRO A 97 -22.18 3.40 -1.59
C PRO A 97 -21.20 2.49 -2.31
N GLU A 98 -20.83 2.87 -3.53
CA GLU A 98 -19.87 2.12 -4.34
C GLU A 98 -18.75 2.99 -4.88
N TRP A 99 -17.55 2.42 -4.98
CA TRP A 99 -16.42 3.05 -5.63
C TRP A 99 -15.76 2.04 -6.56
N SER A 100 -15.49 2.41 -7.80
CA SER A 100 -14.89 1.49 -8.76
C SER A 100 -13.87 2.18 -9.63
N CYS A 101 -12.76 1.51 -9.89
CA CYS A 101 -11.65 2.14 -10.55
C CYS A 101 -10.69 1.12 -11.15
N GLY A 102 -10.11 1.48 -12.30
CA GLY A 102 -9.11 0.70 -13.01
C GLY A 102 -7.69 1.15 -12.69
N ALA A 103 -6.77 0.21 -12.52
CA ALA A 103 -5.37 0.49 -12.27
C ALA A 103 -4.49 -0.57 -12.93
N PHE A 104 -3.45 -0.13 -13.64
CA PHE A 104 -2.37 -1.02 -14.01
C PHE A 104 -1.46 -1.23 -12.80
N SER A 105 -0.89 -2.42 -12.63
CA SER A 105 -0.07 -2.71 -11.45
C SER A 105 1.08 -3.67 -11.74
N PRO A 106 2.14 -3.65 -10.91
CA PRO A 106 3.15 -4.71 -10.94
C PRO A 106 2.56 -6.06 -10.53
N ILE A 107 3.19 -7.15 -10.97
CA ILE A 107 2.92 -8.50 -10.50
C ILE A 107 2.99 -8.58 -8.96
N PRO A 108 2.05 -9.29 -8.29
CA PRO A 108 2.12 -9.48 -6.85
C PRO A 108 3.41 -10.20 -6.42
N GLY A 109 4.04 -9.71 -5.35
CA GLY A 109 5.30 -10.29 -4.85
C GLY A 109 5.20 -11.77 -4.48
N ARG A 110 4.03 -12.28 -4.08
CA ARG A 110 3.80 -13.72 -3.82
C ARG A 110 4.00 -14.56 -5.08
N GLU A 111 3.46 -14.10 -6.20
CA GLU A 111 3.49 -14.82 -7.47
C GLU A 111 4.94 -14.95 -7.99
N THR A 112 5.74 -13.90 -7.82
CA THR A 112 7.17 -13.95 -8.20
C THR A 112 8.04 -14.66 -7.17
N ARG A 113 7.96 -14.28 -5.88
CA ARG A 113 8.88 -14.74 -4.82
C ARG A 113 8.57 -16.14 -4.32
N ASP A 114 7.29 -16.42 -4.05
CA ASP A 114 6.87 -17.65 -3.37
C ASP A 114 6.45 -18.73 -4.37
N MET A 115 5.88 -18.33 -5.51
CA MET A 115 5.41 -19.24 -6.56
C MET A 115 6.36 -19.32 -7.78
N GLY A 116 7.36 -18.43 -7.87
CA GLY A 116 8.39 -18.49 -8.91
C GLY A 116 7.88 -18.21 -10.32
N ARG A 117 6.73 -17.54 -10.48
CA ARG A 117 6.14 -17.28 -11.80
C ARG A 117 6.96 -16.29 -12.61
N LYS A 118 7.07 -16.58 -13.91
CA LYS A 118 7.85 -15.81 -14.90
C LYS A 118 7.08 -15.58 -16.21
N ASP A 119 5.85 -16.06 -16.28
CA ASP A 119 5.01 -16.05 -17.48
C ASP A 119 4.19 -14.76 -17.64
N TYR A 120 4.23 -13.86 -16.66
CA TYR A 120 3.68 -12.50 -16.73
C TYR A 120 4.41 -11.57 -15.75
N ASN A 121 4.21 -10.26 -15.86
CA ASN A 121 4.92 -9.27 -15.04
C ASN A 121 4.04 -8.10 -14.55
N THR A 122 2.81 -7.99 -15.03
CA THR A 122 1.88 -6.91 -14.69
C THR A 122 0.43 -7.40 -14.59
N LEU A 123 -0.44 -6.58 -14.02
CA LEU A 123 -1.87 -6.82 -13.97
C LEU A 123 -2.61 -5.58 -14.48
N ASP A 124 -3.60 -5.78 -15.34
CA ASP A 124 -4.67 -4.81 -15.56
C ASP A 124 -5.81 -5.10 -14.58
N ARG A 125 -6.03 -4.19 -13.63
CA ARG A 125 -6.91 -4.42 -12.47
C ARG A 125 -8.14 -3.54 -12.58
N MET A 126 -9.29 -4.11 -12.30
CA MET A 126 -10.50 -3.39 -11.92
C MET A 126 -10.84 -3.73 -10.49
N THR A 127 -11.01 -2.69 -9.66
CA THR A 127 -11.51 -2.83 -8.29
C THR A 127 -12.90 -2.22 -8.21
N ARG A 128 -13.83 -2.89 -7.52
CA ARG A 128 -15.09 -2.31 -7.06
C ARG A 128 -15.27 -2.56 -5.56
N LEU A 129 -15.45 -1.50 -4.81
CA LEU A 129 -15.79 -1.50 -3.39
C LEU A 129 -17.28 -1.24 -3.24
N VAL A 130 -17.92 -1.99 -2.36
CA VAL A 130 -19.31 -1.77 -1.92
C VAL A 130 -19.29 -1.68 -0.41
N ALA A 131 -19.68 -0.53 0.13
CA ALA A 131 -19.70 -0.28 1.57
C ALA A 131 -21.08 -0.63 2.15
N TYR A 132 -21.08 -1.44 3.21
CA TYR A 132 -22.23 -1.73 4.05
C TYR A 132 -21.95 -1.20 5.46
N ASP A 133 -22.94 -1.22 6.35
CA ASP A 133 -22.85 -0.61 7.68
C ASP A 133 -21.64 -1.10 8.50
N SER A 134 -21.45 -2.42 8.60
CA SER A 134 -20.38 -3.05 9.40
C SER A 134 -19.40 -3.88 8.58
N SER A 135 -19.42 -3.72 7.25
CA SER A 135 -18.55 -4.49 6.36
C SER A 135 -18.36 -3.79 5.02
N TRP A 136 -17.34 -4.18 4.27
CA TRP A 136 -17.27 -3.83 2.85
C TRP A 136 -16.84 -5.03 2.01
N LEU A 137 -17.33 -5.04 0.78
CA LEU A 137 -16.98 -6.02 -0.24
C LEU A 137 -16.04 -5.38 -1.24
N GLU A 138 -14.86 -5.96 -1.44
CA GLU A 138 -13.97 -5.64 -2.54
C GLU A 138 -14.07 -6.73 -3.59
N ARG A 139 -14.57 -6.37 -4.79
CA ARG A 139 -14.51 -7.21 -5.98
C ARG A 139 -13.33 -6.80 -6.83
N GLN A 140 -12.64 -7.79 -7.37
CA GLN A 140 -11.48 -7.58 -8.22
C GLN A 140 -11.63 -8.37 -9.51
N GLU A 141 -11.39 -7.72 -10.64
CA GLU A 141 -11.22 -8.39 -11.93
C GLU A 141 -9.83 -8.03 -12.42
N ASN A 142 -8.93 -9.02 -12.49
CA ASN A 142 -7.55 -8.81 -12.84
C ASN A 142 -7.23 -9.60 -14.10
N VAL A 143 -6.67 -8.94 -15.11
CA VAL A 143 -6.05 -9.61 -16.26
C VAL A 143 -4.56 -9.67 -16.01
N LYS A 144 -4.01 -10.89 -15.91
CA LYS A 144 -2.57 -11.14 -15.90
C LYS A 144 -2.03 -10.77 -17.27
N THR A 145 -1.05 -9.88 -17.32
CA THR A 145 -0.57 -9.28 -18.57
C THR A 145 0.95 -9.37 -18.66
N ILE A 146 1.42 -9.72 -19.86
CA ILE A 146 2.83 -9.62 -20.24
C ILE A 146 3.03 -8.22 -20.83
N ASP A 147 3.82 -7.40 -20.16
CA ASP A 147 4.25 -6.09 -20.65
C ASP A 147 5.71 -6.20 -21.12
N ALA A 148 5.92 -6.12 -22.43
CA ALA A 148 7.23 -6.17 -23.06
C ALA A 148 7.32 -5.06 -24.12
N ASP A 149 8.26 -4.13 -23.93
CA ASP A 149 8.55 -3.02 -24.86
C ASP A 149 7.30 -2.22 -25.28
N GLY A 150 6.39 -2.01 -24.33
CA GLY A 150 5.14 -1.26 -24.55
C GLY A 150 4.00 -2.09 -25.15
N VAL A 151 4.25 -3.36 -25.50
CA VAL A 151 3.22 -4.30 -25.95
C VAL A 151 2.67 -5.04 -24.75
N ARG A 152 1.35 -4.94 -24.55
CA ARG A 152 0.60 -5.59 -23.47
C ARG A 152 -0.17 -6.78 -24.03
N THR A 153 0.22 -7.99 -23.63
CA THR A 153 -0.45 -9.23 -24.05
C THR A 153 -1.21 -9.85 -22.88
N PRO A 154 -2.54 -10.02 -22.96
CA PRO A 154 -3.31 -10.66 -21.91
C PRO A 154 -3.02 -12.16 -21.86
N LEU A 155 -2.85 -12.70 -20.65
CA LEU A 155 -2.55 -14.12 -20.42
C LEU A 155 -3.75 -14.86 -19.80
N ALA A 156 -4.31 -14.31 -18.73
CA ALA A 156 -5.40 -14.95 -18.00
C ALA A 156 -6.23 -13.91 -17.24
N LYS A 157 -7.53 -14.14 -17.12
CA LYS A 157 -8.42 -13.33 -16.28
C LYS A 157 -8.72 -14.06 -14.96
N GLU A 158 -8.63 -13.33 -13.87
CA GLU A 158 -8.96 -13.77 -12.52
C GLU A 158 -10.03 -12.86 -11.94
N VAL A 159 -11.06 -13.45 -11.32
CA VAL A 159 -12.08 -12.71 -10.58
C VAL A 159 -11.99 -13.08 -9.11
N GLY A 160 -11.80 -12.09 -8.26
CA GLY A 160 -11.67 -12.23 -6.82
C GLY A 160 -12.75 -11.46 -6.08
N LYS A 161 -12.99 -11.87 -4.83
CA LYS A 161 -13.78 -11.12 -3.87
C LYS A 161 -13.17 -11.23 -2.48
N ASN A 162 -13.08 -10.11 -1.77
CA ASN A 162 -12.68 -10.05 -0.38
C ASN A 162 -13.82 -9.42 0.43
N TRP A 163 -14.20 -10.07 1.52
CA TRP A 163 -15.11 -9.50 2.51
C TRP A 163 -14.30 -9.03 3.71
N TYR A 164 -14.54 -7.79 4.11
CA TYR A 164 -14.01 -7.23 5.33
C TYR A 164 -15.18 -7.03 6.27
N VAL A 165 -15.29 -7.92 7.26
CA VAL A 165 -16.37 -7.91 8.25
C VAL A 165 -15.79 -7.43 9.57
N ARG A 166 -16.42 -6.43 10.18
CA ARG A 166 -15.98 -5.91 11.47
C ARG A 166 -16.12 -6.97 12.56
N LEU A 167 -15.04 -7.19 13.30
CA LEU A 167 -15.00 -8.02 14.50
C LEU A 167 -14.86 -7.14 15.75
N PRO A 168 -15.18 -7.64 16.96
CA PRO A 168 -14.91 -6.95 18.20
C PRO A 168 -13.41 -6.63 18.38
N ASP A 169 -13.10 -5.43 18.85
CA ASP A 169 -11.71 -4.96 19.01
C ASP A 169 -10.88 -5.85 19.95
N SER A 170 -11.53 -6.52 20.92
CA SER A 170 -10.90 -7.45 21.85
C SER A 170 -10.23 -8.64 21.17
N GLU A 171 -10.72 -9.07 20.00
CA GLU A 171 -10.11 -10.15 19.22
C GLU A 171 -8.76 -9.76 18.60
N CYS A 172 -8.48 -8.45 18.55
CA CYS A 172 -7.28 -7.89 17.98
C CYS A 172 -6.38 -7.24 19.04
N ALA A 173 -6.70 -7.32 20.33
CA ALA A 173 -5.88 -6.71 21.38
C ALA A 173 -4.38 -7.08 21.31
N PRO A 174 -3.98 -8.34 21.00
CA PRO A 174 -2.56 -8.69 20.90
C PRO A 174 -1.79 -7.95 19.79
N ILE A 175 -2.46 -7.51 18.72
CA ILE A 175 -1.82 -6.82 17.59
C ILE A 175 -1.50 -5.36 17.91
N GLN A 176 -2.20 -4.77 18.89
CA GLN A 176 -2.06 -3.36 19.22
C GLN A 176 -0.66 -3.04 19.73
N GLY A 177 -0.09 -3.93 20.57
CA GLY A 177 1.31 -3.80 21.03
C GLY A 177 2.32 -3.86 19.89
N PHE A 178 2.13 -4.79 18.94
CA PHE A 178 2.97 -4.87 17.74
C PHE A 178 2.97 -3.56 16.95
N ILE A 179 1.80 -2.93 16.79
CA ILE A 179 1.64 -1.66 16.09
C ILE A 179 2.28 -0.51 16.86
N GLN A 180 2.00 -0.38 18.15
CA GLN A 180 2.46 0.73 18.99
C GLN A 180 3.98 0.92 18.92
N GLU A 181 4.75 -0.17 19.01
CA GLU A 181 6.22 -0.14 18.90
C GLU A 181 6.75 0.29 17.52
N ARG A 182 5.92 0.21 16.48
CA ARG A 182 6.36 0.37 15.07
C ARG A 182 5.77 1.61 14.42
N ARG A 183 4.70 2.17 15.00
CA ARG A 183 3.88 3.23 14.41
C ARG A 183 4.70 4.45 14.04
N GLU A 184 5.53 4.95 14.96
CA GLU A 184 6.36 6.14 14.71
C GLU A 184 7.37 5.90 13.58
N PHE A 185 7.97 4.72 13.51
CA PHE A 185 8.87 4.37 12.41
C PHE A 185 8.13 4.25 11.07
N TRP A 186 6.97 3.60 11.04
CA TRP A 186 6.14 3.50 9.82
C TRP A 186 5.69 4.88 9.33
N GLN A 187 5.33 5.78 10.25
CA GLN A 187 5.02 7.17 9.91
C GLN A 187 6.22 7.86 9.23
N LEU A 188 7.44 7.65 9.72
CA LEU A 188 8.65 8.21 9.08
C LEU A 188 8.91 7.64 7.70
N VAL A 189 8.65 6.35 7.49
CA VAL A 189 8.75 5.73 6.17
C VAL A 189 7.75 6.35 5.21
N ARG A 190 6.48 6.52 5.63
CA ARG A 190 5.45 7.21 4.83
C ARG A 190 5.89 8.63 4.47
N VAL A 191 6.31 9.43 5.46
CA VAL A 191 6.75 10.82 5.23
C VAL A 191 7.95 10.91 4.30
N ALA A 192 8.88 9.95 4.37
CA ALA A 192 10.01 9.88 3.44
C ALA A 192 9.55 9.55 2.00
N TRP A 193 8.56 8.67 1.83
CA TRP A 193 7.98 8.42 0.52
C TRP A 193 7.17 9.59 -0.02
N ASP A 194 6.39 10.27 0.82
CA ASP A 194 5.66 11.48 0.42
C ASP A 194 6.60 12.57 -0.12
N GLU A 195 7.81 12.71 0.45
CA GLU A 195 8.83 13.63 -0.07
C GLU A 195 9.37 13.22 -1.44
N VAL A 196 9.52 11.92 -1.70
CA VAL A 196 9.98 11.42 -3.00
C VAL A 196 8.88 11.48 -4.05
N LEU A 197 7.64 11.25 -3.64
CA LEU A 197 6.44 11.24 -4.48
C LEU A 197 5.73 12.58 -4.45
N SER A 198 6.48 13.67 -4.70
CA SER A 198 5.98 15.05 -4.62
C SER A 198 5.01 15.46 -5.74
N GLY A 199 4.88 14.64 -6.78
CA GLY A 199 4.06 14.93 -7.96
C GLY A 199 4.70 15.88 -8.97
N ASP A 200 6.00 16.18 -8.82
CA ASP A 200 6.73 17.07 -9.72
C ASP A 200 7.36 16.33 -10.90
N ARG A 201 7.73 15.06 -10.69
CA ARG A 201 8.41 14.24 -11.70
C ARG A 201 8.02 12.76 -11.59
N PRO A 202 8.18 11.99 -12.69
CA PRO A 202 7.98 10.54 -12.69
C PRO A 202 8.91 9.83 -11.68
N PHE A 203 8.55 8.60 -11.32
CA PHE A 203 9.35 7.75 -10.45
C PHE A 203 9.70 6.45 -11.18
N ALA A 204 10.97 6.06 -11.13
CA ALA A 204 11.43 4.79 -11.67
C ALA A 204 12.39 4.09 -10.70
N GLU A 205 12.38 2.75 -10.70
CA GLU A 205 13.27 1.93 -9.87
C GLU A 205 14.38 1.28 -10.71
N LYS A 206 15.61 1.26 -10.17
CA LYS A 206 16.76 0.60 -10.79
C LYS A 206 16.57 -0.93 -10.95
N PRO A 207 17.06 -1.53 -12.05
CA PRO A 207 17.06 -2.99 -12.19
C PRO A 207 17.93 -3.64 -11.10
N ALA A 208 17.56 -4.85 -10.64
CA ALA A 208 18.31 -5.65 -9.66
C ALA A 208 18.44 -5.08 -8.23
N ALA A 209 17.73 -4.00 -7.90
CA ALA A 209 17.75 -3.48 -6.54
C ALA A 209 16.93 -4.39 -5.61
N ARG A 210 17.58 -5.07 -4.64
CA ARG A 210 16.86 -5.82 -3.57
C ARG A 210 15.86 -4.87 -2.89
N SER A 211 14.55 -5.11 -3.01
CA SER A 211 13.45 -4.23 -2.53
C SER A 211 13.80 -3.39 -1.28
N PRO A 212 13.46 -2.08 -1.27
CA PRO A 212 13.73 -1.19 -0.15
C PRO A 212 13.26 -1.76 1.19
N LEU A 213 12.19 -2.56 1.21
CA LEU A 213 11.71 -3.34 2.35
C LEU A 213 12.79 -4.00 3.20
N ARG A 214 13.75 -4.72 2.60
CA ARG A 214 14.79 -5.41 3.41
C ARG A 214 15.72 -4.40 4.09
N ARG A 215 15.97 -3.26 3.47
CA ARG A 215 16.87 -2.22 3.99
C ARG A 215 16.15 -1.31 4.99
N THR A 216 14.90 -0.93 4.74
CA THR A 216 14.08 -0.18 5.69
C THR A 216 13.80 -1.00 6.94
N GLN A 217 13.55 -2.32 6.82
CA GLN A 217 13.48 -3.19 8.00
C GLN A 217 14.82 -3.30 8.75
N SER A 218 15.95 -3.24 8.06
CA SER A 218 17.27 -3.20 8.72
C SER A 218 17.48 -1.87 9.46
N ALA A 219 17.07 -0.74 8.86
CA ALA A 219 17.07 0.56 9.53
C ALA A 219 16.19 0.53 10.78
N ARG A 220 14.98 -0.02 10.69
CA ARG A 220 14.09 -0.25 11.84
C ARG A 220 14.76 -1.06 12.94
N ARG A 221 15.39 -2.19 12.59
CA ARG A 221 16.10 -3.05 13.56
C ARG A 221 17.20 -2.27 14.27
N ARG A 222 17.91 -1.35 13.59
CA ARG A 222 18.90 -0.47 14.22
C ARG A 222 18.26 0.54 15.16
N THR A 223 17.17 1.20 14.73
CA THR A 223 16.41 2.15 15.56
C THR A 223 15.95 1.48 16.86
N VAL A 224 15.34 0.29 16.76
CA VAL A 224 14.88 -0.49 17.91
C VAL A 224 16.05 -0.98 18.76
N LYS A 225 17.10 -1.57 18.16
CA LYS A 225 18.27 -2.07 18.89
C LYS A 225 18.96 -0.96 19.69
N ASN A 226 19.03 0.24 19.14
CA ASN A 226 19.70 1.37 19.76
C ASN A 226 18.77 2.17 20.69
N LYS A 227 17.53 1.73 20.91
CA LYS A 227 16.52 2.42 21.75
C LYS A 227 16.39 3.92 21.39
N MET A 228 16.43 4.23 20.11
CA MET A 228 16.33 5.61 19.63
C MET A 228 14.95 6.18 19.99
N ASP A 229 14.93 7.37 20.63
CA ASP A 229 13.69 8.09 20.91
C ASP A 229 13.23 8.87 19.67
N LEU A 230 12.22 8.37 18.96
CA LEU A 230 11.68 9.03 17.77
C LEU A 230 10.78 10.24 18.10
N LYS A 231 10.60 10.55 19.40
CA LYS A 231 10.00 11.81 19.86
C LYS A 231 11.00 12.95 19.85
N ASP A 232 12.30 12.68 19.93
CA ASP A 232 13.35 13.68 19.74
C ASP A 232 13.39 14.12 18.26
N PRO A 233 13.15 15.42 17.96
CA PRO A 233 13.15 15.92 16.58
C PRO A 233 14.45 15.67 15.82
N SER A 234 15.61 15.71 16.50
CA SER A 234 16.93 15.51 15.89
C SER A 234 17.13 14.05 15.48
N VAL A 235 16.76 13.11 16.35
CA VAL A 235 16.79 11.67 16.08
C VAL A 235 15.80 11.33 14.97
N ARG A 236 14.58 11.88 15.05
CA ARG A 236 13.53 11.70 14.05
C ARG A 236 13.99 12.15 12.67
N LYS A 237 14.65 13.31 12.57
CA LYS A 237 15.23 13.83 11.33
C LYS A 237 16.33 12.90 10.80
N ALA A 238 17.29 12.50 11.64
CA ALA A 238 18.38 11.62 11.23
C ALA A 238 17.88 10.26 10.71
N VAL A 239 16.85 9.68 11.34
CA VAL A 239 16.21 8.44 10.89
C VAL A 239 15.50 8.65 9.55
N LYS A 240 14.75 9.74 9.38
CA LYS A 240 14.12 10.09 8.10
C LYS A 240 15.16 10.24 6.98
N ASP A 241 16.26 10.97 7.22
CA ASP A 241 17.34 11.18 6.24
C ASP A 241 18.01 9.85 5.84
N SER A 242 18.14 8.93 6.80
CA SER A 242 18.61 7.56 6.52
C SER A 242 17.65 6.79 5.61
N ILE A 243 16.34 6.88 5.86
CA ILE A 243 15.30 6.26 5.02
C ILE A 243 15.32 6.87 3.62
N LEU A 244 15.40 8.20 3.49
CA LEU A 244 15.51 8.89 2.20
C LEU A 244 16.75 8.44 1.42
N THR A 245 17.89 8.31 2.10
CA THR A 245 19.12 7.80 1.50
C THR A 245 18.94 6.37 0.98
N ILE A 246 18.18 5.54 1.69
CA ILE A 246 17.81 4.20 1.23
C ILE A 246 16.97 4.33 -0.04
N ILE A 247 15.85 5.06 -0.01
CA ILE A 247 14.92 5.23 -1.15
C ILE A 247 15.66 5.75 -2.40
N ARG A 248 16.46 6.82 -2.26
CA ARG A 248 17.20 7.44 -3.38
C ARG A 248 18.24 6.50 -4.01
N LYS A 249 18.75 5.49 -3.29
CA LYS A 249 19.61 4.46 -3.90
C LYS A 249 18.85 3.55 -4.86
N TYR A 250 17.54 3.41 -4.68
CA TYR A 250 16.64 2.60 -5.52
C TYR A 250 16.07 3.36 -6.70
N GLN A 251 15.90 4.68 -6.54
CA GLN A 251 15.40 5.55 -7.59
C GLN A 251 16.39 5.59 -8.77
N ASP A 252 15.87 5.35 -9.97
CA ASP A 252 16.59 5.60 -11.22
C ASP A 252 16.68 7.11 -11.47
N ALA A 253 17.77 7.53 -12.12
CA ALA A 253 18.08 8.96 -12.30
C ALA A 253 17.03 9.68 -13.14
#